data_AF-A0A8T4UUN6-F1
#
_entry.id   AF-A0A8T4UUN6-F1
#
_cell.length_a   1.000
_cell.length_b   1.000
_cell.length_c   1.000
_cell.angle_alpha   90.00
_cell.angle_beta   90.00
_cell.angle_gamma   90.00
#
_symmetry.space_group_name_H-M   'P 1'
#
loop_
_entity.id
_entity.type
_entity.pdbx_description
1 polymer ?
#
loop_
_entity_poly.entity_id
_entity_poly.type
_entity_poly.pdbx_seq_one_letter_code
_entity_poly.pdbx_strand_id
1 'polypeptide(L)'
;MATKRLKSTASKRVSRSSVPKTWHPVYLKGSFMIIAIIGFFVSAYMIYPNSTSFGFTFMFLFTLMFIASIISMTKAPIPKSEMRN
;
A
#
# COMPACT_ATOMS: atom_id res chain seq x y z
N MET A 1 60.66 28.65 -17.78
CA MET A 1 60.45 27.42 -16.97
C MET A 1 59.72 27.80 -15.69
N ALA A 2 58.77 26.97 -15.24
CA ALA A 2 57.97 27.03 -14.00
C ALA A 2 56.83 28.07 -13.92
N THR A 3 55.60 27.78 -13.46
CA THR A 3 54.78 26.56 -13.31
C THR A 3 53.33 27.09 -13.25
N LYS A 4 52.41 26.53 -14.07
CA LYS A 4 50.99 26.90 -14.02
C LYS A 4 50.38 26.32 -12.74
N ARG A 5 49.90 27.18 -11.82
CA ARG A 5 49.10 26.75 -10.66
C ARG A 5 47.77 26.19 -11.15
N LEU A 6 47.67 24.88 -11.23
CA LEU A 6 46.40 24.16 -11.34
C LEU A 6 45.61 24.39 -10.05
N LYS A 7 44.62 25.28 -10.08
CA LYS A 7 43.52 25.26 -9.09
C LYS A 7 42.61 24.08 -9.44
N SER A 8 43.11 22.87 -9.18
CA SER A 8 42.26 21.77 -8.77
C SER A 8 41.73 22.14 -7.38
N THR A 9 40.42 22.26 -7.22
CA THR A 9 39.69 21.64 -6.10
C THR A 9 38.21 22.05 -6.10
N ALA A 10 37.39 21.01 -5.89
CA ALA A 10 36.08 21.07 -5.26
C ALA A 10 34.92 21.66 -6.08
N SER A 11 34.60 20.97 -7.20
CA SER A 11 33.18 20.79 -7.54
C SER A 11 32.49 20.17 -6.34
N LYS A 12 31.70 20.96 -5.59
CA LYS A 12 30.81 20.50 -4.53
C LYS A 12 29.94 19.38 -5.10
N ARG A 13 30.30 18.13 -4.85
CA ARG A 13 29.37 17.01 -5.02
C ARG A 13 28.25 17.29 -4.04
N VAL A 14 27.10 17.68 -4.57
CA VAL A 14 25.84 17.69 -3.84
C VAL A 14 25.68 16.28 -3.28
N SER A 15 26.01 16.15 -1.99
CA SER A 15 25.75 14.95 -1.21
C SER A 15 24.25 14.73 -1.31
N ARG A 16 23.83 13.81 -2.18
CA ARG A 16 22.46 13.32 -2.21
C ARG A 16 22.26 12.66 -0.87
N SER A 17 21.64 13.37 0.06
CA SER A 17 21.17 12.84 1.32
C SER A 17 20.33 11.60 0.98
N SER A 18 20.87 10.43 1.28
CA SER A 18 20.15 9.17 1.19
C SER A 18 18.89 9.32 2.03
N VAL A 19 17.73 9.35 1.39
CA VAL A 19 16.43 9.39 2.05
C VAL A 19 16.43 8.24 3.06
N PRO A 20 16.23 8.50 4.37
CA PRO A 20 16.20 7.43 5.34
C PRO A 20 15.11 6.45 4.90
N LYS A 21 15.46 5.16 4.87
CA LYS A 21 14.56 4.06 4.49
C LYS A 21 13.49 3.92 5.56
N THR A 22 12.55 4.85 5.59
CA THR A 22 11.38 4.77 6.45
C THR A 22 10.46 3.73 5.83
N TRP A 23 10.09 2.74 6.64
CA TRP A 23 9.10 1.75 6.24
C TRP A 23 7.81 2.50 5.94
N HIS A 24 7.44 2.58 4.67
CA HIS A 24 6.15 3.10 4.28
C HIS A 24 5.16 1.94 4.39
N PRO A 25 4.33 1.89 5.44
CA PRO A 25 3.22 0.94 5.47
C PRO A 25 2.37 1.20 4.22
N VAL A 26 2.31 0.20 3.34
CA VAL A 26 1.42 0.21 2.20
C VAL A 26 0.08 -0.25 2.73
N TYR A 27 -0.84 0.69 2.95
CA TYR A 27 -2.22 0.35 3.25
C TYR A 27 -2.76 -0.52 2.13
N LEU A 28 -3.51 -1.56 2.51
CA LEU A 28 -4.25 -2.37 1.57
C LEU A 28 -5.07 -1.43 0.68
N LYS A 29 -4.71 -1.37 -0.61
CA LYS A 29 -5.38 -0.53 -1.60
C LYS A 29 -6.87 -0.83 -1.58
N GLY A 30 -7.70 0.20 -1.72
CA GLY A 30 -9.16 0.04 -1.83
C GLY A 30 -9.61 -0.94 -2.91
N SER A 31 -8.74 -1.26 -3.88
CA SER A 31 -8.91 -2.38 -4.80
C SER A 31 -9.26 -3.70 -4.11
N PHE A 32 -8.67 -4.02 -2.95
CA PHE A 32 -8.96 -5.24 -2.21
C PHE A 32 -10.42 -5.28 -1.69
N MET A 33 -10.90 -4.14 -1.18
CA MET A 33 -12.30 -4.00 -0.75
C MET A 33 -13.27 -4.14 -1.93
N ILE A 34 -12.95 -3.53 -3.07
CA ILE A 34 -13.76 -3.61 -4.30
C ILE A 34 -13.85 -5.07 -4.79
N ILE A 35 -12.73 -5.79 -4.80
CA ILE A 35 -12.70 -7.21 -5.19
C ILE A 35 -13.56 -8.05 -4.23
N ALA A 36 -13.54 -7.77 -2.93
CA ALA A 36 -14.39 -8.47 -1.96
C ALA A 36 -15.89 -8.26 -2.23
N ILE A 37 -16.28 -7.01 -2.52
CA ILE A 37 -17.68 -6.66 -2.83
C ILE A 37 -18.13 -7.35 -4.11
N ILE A 38 -17.34 -7.24 -5.19
CA ILE A 38 -17.66 -7.88 -6.47
C ILE A 38 -17.72 -9.40 -6.31
N GLY A 39 -16.74 -9.99 -5.64
CA GLY A 39 -16.69 -11.43 -5.37
C GLY A 39 -17.90 -11.92 -4.58
N PHE A 40 -18.36 -11.15 -3.59
CA PHE A 40 -19.57 -11.45 -2.83
C PHE A 40 -20.81 -11.46 -3.72
N PHE A 41 -21.00 -10.44 -4.56
CA PHE A 41 -22.14 -10.38 -5.48
C PHE A 41 -22.11 -11.50 -6.53
N VAL A 42 -20.94 -11.76 -7.11
CA VAL A 42 -20.74 -12.86 -8.07
C VAL A 42 -21.07 -14.19 -7.41
N SER A 43 -20.60 -14.41 -6.17
CA SER A 43 -20.90 -15.62 -5.42
C SER A 43 -22.39 -15.77 -5.12
N ALA A 44 -23.08 -14.69 -4.72
CA ALA A 44 -24.50 -14.70 -4.40
C ALA A 44 -25.39 -14.93 -5.64
N TYR A 45 -25.07 -14.31 -6.78
CA TYR A 45 -25.93 -14.37 -7.97
C TYR A 45 -25.57 -15.49 -8.95
N MET A 46 -24.30 -15.81 -9.14
CA MET A 46 -23.88 -16.83 -10.11
C MET A 46 -23.58 -18.19 -9.48
N ILE A 47 -22.88 -18.22 -8.34
CA ILE A 47 -22.39 -19.50 -7.79
C ILE A 47 -23.45 -20.16 -6.91
N TYR A 48 -24.10 -19.41 -6.02
CA TYR A 48 -25.11 -19.94 -5.10
C TYR A 48 -26.25 -20.73 -5.79
N PRO A 49 -26.86 -20.26 -6.90
CA PRO A 49 -27.91 -21.04 -7.57
C PRO A 49 -27.38 -22.28 -8.32
N ASN A 50 -26.10 -22.28 -8.75
CA ASN A 50 -25.50 -23.43 -9.44
C ASN A 50 -25.01 -24.50 -8.47
N SER A 51 -24.44 -24.09 -7.33
CA SER A 51 -23.99 -25.01 -6.29
C SER A 51 -24.03 -24.34 -4.93
N THR A 52 -24.99 -24.76 -4.11
CA THR A 52 -25.25 -24.20 -2.77
C THR A 52 -24.02 -24.30 -1.87
N SER A 53 -23.31 -25.43 -1.88
CA SER A 53 -22.12 -25.64 -1.04
C SER A 53 -21.00 -24.67 -1.39
N PHE A 54 -20.65 -24.56 -2.68
CA PHE A 54 -19.59 -23.64 -3.10
C PHE A 54 -20.01 -22.18 -2.95
N GLY A 55 -21.25 -21.82 -3.28
CA GLY A 55 -21.77 -20.47 -3.11
C GLY A 55 -21.71 -20.01 -1.67
N PHE A 56 -22.15 -20.84 -0.72
CA PHE A 56 -22.08 -20.51 0.69
C PHE A 56 -20.63 -20.33 1.18
N THR A 57 -19.71 -21.22 0.78
CA THR A 57 -18.28 -21.10 1.13
C THR A 57 -17.67 -19.80 0.60
N PHE A 58 -17.92 -19.46 -0.67
CA PHE A 58 -17.39 -18.23 -1.25
C PHE A 58 -18.01 -16.98 -0.64
N MET A 59 -19.32 -16.95 -0.37
CA MET A 59 -19.95 -15.83 0.35
C MET A 59 -19.34 -15.62 1.72
N PHE A 60 -19.09 -16.70 2.48
CA PHE A 60 -18.45 -16.63 3.78
C PHE A 60 -16.99 -16.11 3.68
N LEU A 61 -16.23 -16.61 2.69
CA LEU A 61 -14.87 -16.18 2.43
C LEU A 61 -14.79 -14.69 2.07
N PHE A 62 -15.63 -14.22 1.15
CA PHE A 62 -15.66 -12.82 0.75
C PHE A 62 -16.12 -11.90 1.89
N THR A 63 -17.03 -12.37 2.75
CA THR A 63 -17.45 -11.64 3.96
C THR A 63 -16.30 -11.48 4.94
N LEU A 64 -15.56 -12.55 5.23
CA LEU A 64 -14.35 -12.50 6.05
C LEU A 64 -13.29 -11.55 5.45
N MET A 65 -13.10 -11.64 4.14
CA MET A 65 -12.16 -10.79 3.40
C MET A 65 -12.55 -9.30 3.48
N PHE A 66 -13.85 -9.01 3.43
CA PHE A 66 -14.39 -7.66 3.57
C PHE A 66 -14.12 -7.09 4.97
N ILE A 67 -14.40 -7.85 6.02
CA ILE A 67 -14.13 -7.46 7.42
C ILE A 67 -12.64 -7.21 7.64
N ALA A 68 -11.78 -8.11 7.13
CA ALA A 68 -10.33 -7.94 7.20
C ALA A 68 -9.86 -6.63 6.52
N SER A 69 -10.49 -6.26 5.40
CA SER A 69 -10.16 -5.01 4.70
C SER A 69 -10.49 -3.76 5.52
N ILE A 70 -11.63 -3.75 6.22
CA ILE A 70 -12.05 -2.65 7.09
C ILE A 70 -11.07 -2.49 8.26
N ILE A 71 -10.67 -3.60 8.87
CA ILE A 71 -9.70 -3.60 9.96
C ILE A 71 -8.32 -3.11 9.48
N SER A 72 -7.92 -3.44 8.25
CA SER A 72 -6.66 -3.00 7.68
C SER A 72 -6.62 -1.48 7.44
N MET A 73 -7.74 -0.89 6.99
CA MET A 73 -7.82 0.55 6.72
C MET A 73 -7.96 1.42 7.98
N THR A 74 -8.53 0.88 9.06
CA THR A 74 -8.72 1.62 10.32
C THR A 74 -7.42 1.88 11.08
N LYS A 75 -6.31 1.21 10.72
CA LYS A 75 -4.98 1.40 11.33
C LYS A 75 -4.13 2.47 10.61
N ALA A 76 -4.76 3.44 9.95
CA ALA A 76 -4.04 4.52 9.27
C ALA A 76 -3.27 5.40 10.30
N PRO A 77 -1.94 5.49 10.23
CA PRO A 77 -1.10 6.32 11.06
C PRO A 77 -1.29 7.76 10.60
N ILE A 78 -1.62 8.58 11.59
CA ILE A 78 -1.67 10.01 11.44
C ILE A 78 -0.24 10.46 11.09
N PRO A 79 -0.01 11.11 9.95
CA PRO A 79 1.33 11.56 9.57
C PRO A 79 1.88 12.47 10.67
N LYS A 80 2.96 12.02 11.31
CA LYS A 80 3.62 12.70 12.44
C LYS A 80 4.23 14.07 12.06
N SER A 81 4.17 14.46 10.79
CA SER A 81 4.67 15.73 10.27
C SER A 81 3.81 16.94 10.66
N GLU A 82 2.59 16.74 11.16
CA GLU A 82 1.65 17.79 11.60
C GLU A 82 1.75 18.09 13.12
N MET A 83 2.85 17.72 13.78
CA MET A 83 3.08 17.96 15.22
C MET A 83 4.27 18.93 15.44
N ARG A 84 4.41 19.93 14.56
CA ARG A 84 5.40 21.01 14.68
C ARG A 84 4.80 22.34 14.22
N ASN A 85 3.89 22.90 15.01
CA ASN A 85 3.58 24.34 15.03
C ASN A 85 3.66 24.81 16.47
#